data_AF-E1Z4K7-F1
#
_entry.id   AF-E1Z4K7-F1
#
_cell.length_a   1.000
_cell.length_b   1.000
_cell.length_c   1.000
_cell.angle_alpha   90.00
_cell.angle_beta   90.00
_cell.angle_gamma   90.00
#
_symmetry.space_group_name_H-M   'P 1'
#
loop_
_entity.id
_entity.type
_entity.pdbx_description
1 polymer ?
#
loop_
_entity_poly.entity_id
_entity_poly.type
_entity_poly.pdbx_seq_one_letter_code
_entity_poly.pdbx_strand_id
1 'polypeptide(L)' 'MSSAPAAKLLPGVAAGFVSAYGCWSLLTKDASTKLPHTVLNPAWEKATAELLASMPRQGSDTPIALNPSRLF' A
#
# COMPACT_ATOMS: atom_id res chain seq x y z
N MET A 1 31.03 -14.96 24.68
CA MET A 1 30.15 -13.82 24.99
C MET A 1 30.27 -12.81 23.84
N SER A 2 29.36 -12.82 22.87
CA SER A 2 29.39 -11.89 21.73
C SER A 2 27.98 -11.33 21.52
N SER A 3 27.63 -10.29 22.28
CA SER A 3 26.32 -9.59 22.18
C SER A 3 26.40 -8.09 22.47
N ALA A 4 27.59 -7.55 22.76
CA ALA A 4 27.76 -6.18 23.25
C ALA A 4 27.59 -5.03 22.20
N PRO A 5 27.88 -5.19 20.89
CA PRO A 5 27.79 -4.06 19.95
C PRO A 5 26.35 -3.73 19.55
N ALA A 6 25.52 -4.74 19.29
CA ALA A 6 24.15 -4.56 18.81
C ALA A 6 23.23 -3.95 19.89
N ALA A 7 23.40 -4.33 21.15
CA ALA A 7 22.57 -3.85 22.26
C ALA A 7 22.69 -2.32 22.47
N LYS A 8 23.84 -1.71 22.12
CA LYS A 8 24.05 -0.26 22.18
C LYS A 8 23.47 0.49 20.98
N LEU A 9 23.22 -0.21 19.86
CA LEU A 9 22.65 0.36 18.64
C LEU A 9 21.12 0.36 18.67
N LEU A 10 20.49 -0.60 19.36
CA LEU A 10 19.03 -0.74 19.44
C LEU A 10 18.31 0.56 19.87
N PRO A 11 18.77 1.31 20.90
CA PRO A 11 18.11 2.55 21.29
C PRO A 11 18.20 3.64 20.22
N GLY A 12 19.36 3.77 19.55
CA GLY A 12 19.56 4.75 18.48
C GLY A 12 18.71 4.44 17.24
N VAL A 13 18.60 3.15 16.89
CA VAL A 13 17.74 2.70 15.79
C VAL A 13 16.28 2.98 16.10
N ALA A 14 15.81 2.64 17.30
CA ALA A 14 14.44 2.93 17.73
C ALA A 14 14.13 4.44 17.71
N ALA A 15 15.04 5.27 18.22
CA ALA A 15 14.91 6.72 18.18
C ALA A 15 14.83 7.26 16.74
N GLY A 16 15.61 6.68 15.83
CA GLY A 16 15.56 6.99 14.40
C GLY A 16 14.20 6.68 13.76
N PHE A 17 13.65 5.48 14.01
CA PHE A 17 12.31 5.11 13.51
C PHE A 17 11.20 6.00 14.06
N VAL A 18 11.23 6.30 15.37
CA VAL A 18 10.25 7.19 16.01
C VAL A 18 10.31 8.59 15.38
N SER A 19 11.52 9.11 15.17
CA SER A 19 11.71 10.44 14.56
C SER A 19 11.24 10.47 13.10
N ALA A 20 11.56 9.43 12.32
CA ALA A 20 11.10 9.30 10.94
C ALA A 20 9.57 9.20 10.85
N TYR A 21 8.94 8.38 11.70
CA TYR A 21 7.49 8.26 11.77
C TYR A 21 6.83 9.58 12.19
N GLY A 22 7.40 10.28 13.17
CA GLY A 22 6.92 11.59 13.60
C GLY A 22 6.95 12.63 12.48
N CYS A 23 8.06 12.73 11.75
CA CYS A 23 8.18 13.60 10.58
C CYS A 23 7.15 13.23 9.49
N TRP A 24 7.04 11.94 9.15
CA TRP A 24 6.08 11.47 8.17
C TRP A 24 4.64 11.83 8.57
N SER A 25 4.25 11.54 9.81
CA SER A 25 2.91 11.79 10.35
C SER A 25 2.52 13.28 10.28
N LEU A 26 3.45 14.18 10.58
CA LEU A 26 3.22 15.63 10.46
C LEU A 26 3.06 16.05 9.00
N LEU A 27 3.92 15.57 8.11
CA LEU A 27 3.89 15.92 6.68
C LEU A 27 2.64 15.36 5.98
N THR A 28 2.12 14.22 6.42
CA THR A 28 0.96 13.56 5.82
C THR A 28 -0.33 13.76 6.61
N LYS A 29 -0.34 14.62 7.63
CA LYS A 29 -1.50 14.81 8.53
C LYS A 29 -2.80 15.09 7.77
N ASP A 30 -2.74 15.94 6.76
CA ASP A 30 -3.90 16.32 5.95
C ASP A 30 -3.98 15.55 4.63
N ALA A 31 -3.15 14.52 4.43
CA ALA A 31 -3.08 13.78 3.16
C ALA A 31 -4.43 13.17 2.80
N SER A 32 -5.19 12.66 3.77
CA SER A 32 -6.52 12.08 3.56
C SER A 32 -7.50 13.02 2.88
N THR A 33 -7.37 14.34 3.06
CA THR A 33 -8.23 15.34 2.40
C THR A 33 -7.88 15.56 0.92
N LYS A 34 -6.68 15.14 0.51
CA LYS A 34 -6.14 15.30 -0.85
C LYS A 34 -6.03 13.98 -1.61
N LEU A 35 -6.37 12.85 -0.97
CA LEU A 35 -6.35 11.56 -1.65
C LEU A 35 -7.49 11.47 -2.67
N PRO A 36 -7.26 10.82 -3.83
CA PRO A 36 -8.32 10.55 -4.79
C PRO A 36 -9.45 9.73 -4.15
N HIS A 37 -10.68 9.95 -4.62
CA HIS A 37 -11.85 9.18 -4.17
C HIS A 37 -11.68 7.67 -4.37
N THR A 38 -10.91 7.25 -5.37
CA THR A 38 -10.59 5.84 -5.64
C THR A 38 -9.78 5.17 -4.53
N VAL A 39 -9.03 5.95 -3.73
CA VAL A 39 -8.26 5.46 -2.58
C VAL A 39 -9.08 5.56 -1.29
N LEU A 40 -9.91 6.59 -1.17
CA LEU A 40 -10.75 6.82 0.01
C LEU A 40 -12.00 5.92 0.05
N ASN A 41 -12.47 5.45 -1.10
CA ASN A 41 -13.67 4.63 -1.22
C ASN A 41 -13.31 3.13 -1.15
N PRO A 42 -13.67 2.40 -0.06
CA PRO A 42 -13.38 0.97 0.05
C PRO A 42 -14.12 0.13 -0.99
N ALA A 43 -15.20 0.62 -1.58
CA ALA A 43 -15.90 -0.10 -2.66
C ALA A 43 -15.07 -0.14 -3.97
N TRP A 44 -14.14 0.80 -4.15
CA TRP A 44 -13.32 0.88 -5.35
C TRP A 44 -12.36 -0.30 -5.47
N GLU A 45 -11.78 -0.74 -4.35
CA GLU A 45 -10.90 -1.91 -4.30
C GLU A 45 -11.63 -3.16 -4.79
N LYS A 46 -12.82 -3.43 -4.22
CA LYS A 46 -13.64 -4.59 -4.60
C LYS A 46 -14.04 -4.54 -6.08
N ALA A 47 -14.54 -3.39 -6.55
CA ALA A 47 -14.92 -3.22 -7.94
C ALA A 47 -13.74 -3.38 -8.90
N THR A 48 -12.55 -2.92 -8.51
CA THR A 48 -11.33 -3.09 -9.31
C THR A 48 -10.89 -4.54 -9.37
N ALA A 49 -10.96 -5.28 -8.26
CA ALA A 49 -10.63 -6.70 -8.22
C ALA A 49 -11.56 -7.53 -9.12
N GLU A 50 -12.87 -7.27 -9.09
CA GLU A 50 -13.84 -7.91 -9.98
C GLU A 50 -13.57 -7.57 -11.45
N LEU A 51 -13.27 -6.30 -11.76
CA LEU A 51 -12.93 -5.86 -13.11
C LEU A 51 -11.66 -6.54 -13.65
N LEU A 52 -10.64 -6.76 -12.80
CA LEU A 52 -9.43 -7.47 -13.22
C LEU A 52 -9.70 -8.93 -13.55
N ALA A 53 -10.69 -9.57 -12.92
CA ALA A 53 -11.08 -10.94 -13.23
C ALA A 53 -11.85 -11.05 -14.56
N SER A 54 -12.63 -10.03 -14.92
CA SER A 54 -13.52 -10.05 -16.10
C SER A 54 -13.61 -8.69 -16.81
N MET A 55 -12.47 -8.20 -17.29
CA MET A 55 -12.37 -6.91 -17.96
C MET A 55 -13.10 -6.93 -19.32
N PRO A 56 -14.05 -6.00 -19.57
CA PRO A 56 -14.64 -5.86 -20.89
C PRO A 56 -13.59 -5.36 -21.89
N ARG A 57 -13.56 -5.95 -23.09
CA ARG A 57 -12.65 -5.54 -24.17
C ARG A 57 -13.42 -4.88 -25.32
N GLN A 58 -12.84 -3.85 -25.92
CA GLN A 58 -13.43 -3.26 -27.12
C GLN A 58 -13.33 -4.26 -28.29
N GLY A 59 -14.40 -4.40 -29.07
CA GLY A 59 -14.45 -5.26 -30.26
C GLY A 59 -14.75 -6.74 -29.99
N SER A 60 -15.14 -7.12 -28.78
CA SER A 60 -15.64 -8.47 -28.48
C SER A 60 -16.47 -8.49 -27.20
N ASP A 61 -17.55 -9.25 -27.21
CA ASP A 61 -18.44 -9.42 -26.04
C ASP A 61 -17.87 -10.36 -24.97
N THR A 62 -16.83 -11.14 -25.29
CA THR A 62 -16.15 -11.99 -24.30
C THR A 62 -15.19 -11.17 -23.43
N PRO A 63 -15.42 -11.07 -22.10
CA PRO A 63 -14.50 -10.41 -21.18
C PRO A 63 -13.22 -11.23 -20.98
N ILE A 64 -12.14 -10.57 -20.56
CA ILE A 64 -10.83 -11.18 -20.34
C ILE A 64 -10.33 -10.95 -18.92
N ALA A 65 -9.62 -11.92 -18.36
CA ALA A 65 -8.89 -11.71 -17.11
C ALA A 65 -7.59 -10.93 -17.40
N LEU A 66 -7.33 -9.89 -16.61
CA LEU A 66 -6.05 -9.18 -16.58
C LEU A 66 -5.14 -9.81 -15.52
N ASN A 67 -3.85 -9.93 -15.81
CA ASN A 67 -2.85 -10.57 -14.93
C ASN A 67 -3.23 -12.00 -14.46
N PRO A 68 -3.53 -12.92 -15.38
CA PRO A 68 -4.01 -14.26 -15.01
C PRO A 68 -3.03 -15.05 -14.14
N SER A 69 -1.72 -14.81 -14.25
CA SER A 69 -0.70 -15.49 -13.44
C SER A 69 -0.73 -15.15 -11.94
N ARG A 70 -1.43 -14.09 -11.53
CA ARG A 70 -1.59 -13.69 -10.12
C ARG A 70 -2.87 -14.23 -9.48
N LEU A 71 -3.70 -14.95 -10.24
CA LEU A 71 -4.94 -15.57 -9.77
C LEU A 71 -4.74 -17.01 -9.24
N PHE A 72 -3.50 -17.51 -9.24
CA PHE A 72 -3.11 -18.84 -8.77
C PHE A 72 -2.19 -18.75 -7.55
#